data_AF-A0A821J2G5-F1
#
_entry.id   AF-A0A821J2G5-F1
#
_cell.length_a   1.000
_cell.length_b   1.000
_cell.length_c   1.000
_cell.angle_alpha   90.00
_cell.angle_beta   90.00
_cell.angle_gamma   90.00
#
_symmetry.space_group_name_H-M   'P 1'
#
loop_
_entity.id
_entity.type
_entity.pdbx_description
1 polymer ?
#
loop_
_entity_poly.entity_id
_entity_poly.type
_entity_poly.pdbx_seq_one_letter_code
_entity_poly.pdbx_strand_id
1 'polypeptide(L)'
;MKRIRYKHNVFIIGATNRLDIIDSSLLRPDRFNKLIYVPLPDDKSRVSILKSALRKSPVARDVDLQLLAKVTKDFSGADLTEICQVACELA
;
A
#
# COMPACT_ATOMS: atom_id res chain seq x y z
N MET A 1 8.50 39.65 -20.85
CA MET A 1 8.89 38.32 -20.34
C MET A 1 8.40 38.20 -18.89
N LYS A 2 7.18 37.68 -18.67
CA LYS A 2 6.56 37.57 -17.33
C LYS A 2 7.13 36.35 -16.60
N ARG A 3 7.76 36.57 -15.45
CA ARG A 3 8.23 35.52 -14.54
C ARG A 3 7.01 34.87 -13.88
N ILE A 4 6.68 33.63 -14.26
CA ILE A 4 5.62 32.85 -13.62
C ILE A 4 6.08 32.53 -12.19
N ARG A 5 5.42 33.10 -11.18
CA ARG A 5 5.60 32.74 -9.77
C ARG A 5 4.72 31.51 -9.50
N TYR A 6 5.32 30.36 -9.20
CA TYR A 6 4.59 29.19 -8.74
C TYR A 6 4.02 29.45 -7.34
N LYS A 7 2.71 29.23 -7.17
CA LYS A 7 2.06 29.20 -5.85
C LYS A 7 2.59 27.99 -5.08
N HIS A 8 3.16 28.22 -3.90
CA HIS A 8 3.85 27.22 -3.05
C HIS A 8 2.96 26.13 -2.40
N ASN A 9 1.80 25.80 -2.97
CA ASN A 9 0.81 24.93 -2.32
C ASN A 9 0.50 23.64 -3.08
N VAL A 10 1.40 23.18 -3.96
CA VAL A 10 1.19 21.93 -4.72
C VAL A 10 2.24 20.91 -4.31
N PHE A 11 1.77 19.75 -3.84
CA PHE A 11 2.58 18.55 -3.63
C PHE A 11 2.30 17.55 -4.75
N ILE A 12 3.36 16.98 -5.31
CA ILE A 12 3.27 15.96 -6.36
C ILE A 12 3.79 14.65 -5.80
N ILE A 13 3.01 13.57 -5.98
CA ILE A 13 3.39 12.20 -5.63
C ILE A 13 3.29 11.37 -6.90
N GLY A 14 4.36 10.64 -7.22
CA GLY A 14 4.38 9.62 -8.26
C GLY A 14 4.46 8.23 -7.63
N ALA A 15 3.79 7.25 -8.25
CA ALA A 15 3.86 5.85 -7.86
C ALA A 15 4.28 5.01 -9.09
N THR A 16 5.24 4.11 -8.92
CA THR A 16 5.70 3.19 -9.96
C THR A 16 6.16 1.88 -9.35
N ASN A 17 5.90 0.77 -10.04
CA ASN A 17 6.46 -0.56 -9.70
C ASN A 17 7.85 -0.77 -10.33
N ARG A 18 8.28 0.14 -11.20
CA ARG A 18 9.52 0.05 -11.98
C ARG A 18 10.25 1.38 -11.93
N LEU A 19 11.09 1.57 -10.92
CA LEU A 19 11.92 2.77 -10.79
C LEU A 19 13.07 2.77 -11.80
N ASP A 20 13.51 1.59 -12.23
CA ASP A 20 14.60 1.33 -13.18
C ASP A 20 14.37 1.94 -14.57
N ILE A 21 13.11 2.07 -14.99
CA ILE A 21 12.75 2.61 -16.31
C ILE A 21 12.39 4.10 -16.28
N ILE A 22 12.39 4.72 -15.09
CA ILE A 22 12.06 6.14 -14.97
C ILE A 22 13.24 6.97 -15.49
N ASP A 23 12.94 7.96 -16.33
CA ASP A 23 13.92 8.90 -16.82
C ASP A 23 14.68 9.55 -15.65
N SER A 24 16.00 9.36 -15.60
CA SER A 24 16.87 9.87 -14.52
C SER A 24 16.75 11.38 -14.30
N SER A 25 16.31 12.13 -15.31
CA SER A 25 16.07 13.55 -15.18
C SER A 25 14.93 13.82 -14.17
N LEU A 26 13.87 13.00 -14.15
CA LEU A 26 12.74 13.14 -13.21
C LEU A 26 13.15 12.95 -11.75
N LEU A 27 14.26 12.26 -11.49
CA LEU A 27 14.80 11.97 -10.17
C LEU A 27 15.75 13.07 -9.66
N ARG A 28 15.92 14.16 -10.41
CA ARG A 28 16.79 15.27 -10.01
C ARG A 28 16.24 16.03 -8.80
N PRO A 29 17.11 16.73 -8.03
CA PRO A 29 16.74 17.37 -6.76
C PRO A 29 15.56 18.36 -6.81
N ASP A 30 15.27 18.92 -7.98
CA ASP A 30 14.20 19.87 -8.28
C ASP A 30 12.84 19.21 -8.63
N ARG A 31 12.80 17.88 -8.80
CA ARG A 31 11.62 17.10 -9.17
C ARG A 31 11.30 16.01 -8.13
N PHE A 32 11.31 14.73 -8.51
CA PHE A 32 11.03 13.60 -7.62
C PHE A 32 12.28 13.23 -6.82
N ASN A 33 12.65 14.09 -5.89
CA ASN A 33 13.86 13.95 -5.09
C ASN A 33 13.71 13.03 -3.86
N LYS A 34 12.47 12.76 -3.42
CA LYS A 34 12.16 11.85 -2.32
C LYS A 34 11.64 10.53 -2.87
N LEU A 35 12.41 9.47 -2.65
CA LEU A 35 12.02 8.11 -2.99
C LEU A 35 11.61 7.37 -1.73
N ILE A 36 10.36 6.91 -1.70
CA ILE A 36 9.82 6.11 -0.60
C ILE A 36 9.58 4.71 -1.15
N TYR A 37 10.33 3.74 -0.62
CA TYR A 37 10.12 2.33 -0.93
C TYR A 37 9.03 1.76 -0.02
N VAL A 38 8.07 1.05 -0.62
CA VAL A 38 6.99 0.36 0.09
C VAL A 38 7.22 -1.14 -0.05
N PRO A 39 7.74 -1.82 0.98
CA PRO A 39 7.95 -3.26 0.95
C PRO A 39 6.62 -4.02 1.12
N LEU A 40 6.68 -5.34 0.93
CA LEU A 40 5.61 -6.23 1.38
C LEU A 40 5.37 -6.08 2.90
N PRO A 41 4.13 -6.25 3.36
CA PRO A 41 3.78 -6.06 4.77
C PRO A 41 4.45 -7.11 5.66
N ASP A 42 5.00 -6.67 6.79
CA ASP A 42 5.43 -7.54 7.87
C ASP A 42 4.25 -8.14 8.64
N ASP A 43 4.51 -9.08 9.55
CA ASP A 43 3.47 -9.81 10.29
C ASP A 43 2.46 -8.87 10.97
N LYS A 44 2.95 -7.80 11.60
CA LYS A 44 2.10 -6.83 12.30
C LYS A 44 1.25 -6.03 11.30
N SER A 45 1.83 -5.62 10.18
CA SER A 45 1.13 -4.92 9.11
C SER A 45 0.05 -5.81 8.48
N ARG A 46 0.33 -7.11 8.29
CA ARG A 46 -0.67 -8.07 7.77
C ARG A 46 -1.87 -8.20 8.72
N VAL A 47 -1.65 -8.29 10.03
CA VAL A 47 -2.74 -8.25 11.02
C VAL A 47 -3.55 -6.95 10.91
N SER A 48 -2.88 -5.80 10.76
CA SER A 48 -3.56 -4.51 10.63
C SER A 48 -4.40 -4.42 9.35
N ILE A 49 -3.88 -4.95 8.23
CA ILE A 49 -4.59 -5.02 6.95
C ILE A 49 -5.82 -5.93 7.09
N LEU A 50 -5.67 -7.14 7.62
CA LEU A 50 -6.78 -8.06 7.86
C LEU A 50 -7.88 -7.43 8.73
N LYS A 51 -7.49 -6.76 9.83
CA LYS A 51 -8.44 -6.02 10.68
C LYS A 51 -9.15 -4.90 9.94
N SER A 52 -8.44 -4.19 9.06
CA SER A 52 -9.02 -3.11 8.27
C SER A 52 -9.99 -3.64 7.20
N ALA A 53 -9.60 -4.71 6.50
CA ALA A 53 -10.41 -5.37 5.48
C ALA A 53 -11.71 -5.93 6.07
N LEU A 54 -11.63 -6.56 7.25
CA LEU A 54 -12.77 -7.18 7.94
C LEU A 54 -13.56 -6.23 8.85
N ARG A 55 -13.22 -4.93 8.92
CA ARG A 55 -13.78 -3.98 9.89
C ARG A 55 -15.32 -3.90 9.90
N LYS A 56 -15.96 -4.19 8.77
CA LYS A 56 -17.42 -4.14 8.61
C LYS A 56 -18.05 -5.53 8.37
N SER A 57 -17.25 -6.59 8.41
CA SER A 57 -17.71 -7.95 8.15
C SER A 57 -18.05 -8.66 9.47
N PRO A 58 -19.11 -9.48 9.52
CA PRO A 58 -19.32 -10.38 10.65
C PRO A 58 -18.19 -11.43 10.64
N VAL A 59 -17.43 -11.49 11.73
CA VAL A 59 -16.31 -12.44 11.88
C VAL A 59 -16.59 -13.30 13.11
N ALA A 60 -16.48 -14.62 12.96
CA ALA A 60 -16.67 -15.56 14.07
C ALA A 60 -15.54 -15.42 15.10
N ARG A 61 -15.84 -15.75 16.37
CA ARG A 61 -14.91 -15.53 17.51
C ARG A 61 -13.66 -16.41 17.46
N ASP A 62 -13.72 -17.50 16.71
CA ASP A 62 -12.66 -18.48 16.50
C ASP A 62 -11.72 -18.14 15.35
N VAL A 63 -11.97 -17.05 14.61
CA VAL A 63 -11.08 -16.59 13.54
C VAL A 63 -9.85 -15.89 14.15
N ASP A 64 -8.69 -16.54 14.05
CA ASP A 64 -7.42 -16.01 14.53
C ASP A 64 -6.65 -15.24 13.43
N LEU A 65 -6.73 -13.90 13.49
CA LEU A 65 -6.01 -13.02 12.55
C LEU A 65 -4.48 -13.06 12.73
N GLN A 66 -3.96 -13.43 13.90
CA GLN A 66 -2.52 -13.59 14.12
C GLN A 66 -2.01 -14.83 13.40
N LEU A 67 -2.76 -15.93 13.47
CA LEU A 67 -2.45 -17.14 12.72
C LEU A 67 -2.52 -16.87 11.21
N LEU A 68 -3.58 -16.20 10.73
CA LEU A 68 -3.72 -15.85 9.32
C LEU A 68 -2.55 -15.00 8.83
N ALA A 69 -2.12 -14.00 9.60
CA ALA A 69 -0.95 -13.20 9.26
C ALA A 69 0.33 -14.04 9.16
N LYS A 70 0.54 -15.05 10.01
CA LYS A 70 1.72 -15.93 9.95
C LYS A 70 1.75 -16.81 8.70
N VAL A 71 0.60 -17.35 8.28
CA VAL A 71 0.52 -18.27 7.12
C VAL A 71 0.44 -17.55 5.77
N THR A 72 0.10 -16.26 5.76
CA THR A 72 0.05 -15.40 4.56
C THR A 72 1.36 -14.64 4.34
N LYS A 73 2.49 -15.28 4.61
CA LYS A 73 3.80 -14.69 4.34
C LYS A 73 3.90 -14.34 2.84
N ASP A 74 4.54 -13.21 2.55
CA ASP A 74 4.77 -12.68 1.19
C ASP A 74 3.52 -12.19 0.46
N PHE A 75 2.35 -12.17 1.11
CA PHE A 75 1.13 -11.59 0.55
C PHE A 75 1.21 -10.07 0.57
N SER A 76 0.79 -9.45 -0.52
CA SER A 76 0.58 -8.00 -0.59
C SER A 76 -0.68 -7.58 0.18
N GLY A 77 -0.84 -6.28 0.40
CA GLY A 77 -2.08 -5.76 0.98
C GLY A 77 -3.32 -6.02 0.11
N ALA A 78 -3.14 -6.13 -1.21
CA ALA A 78 -4.21 -6.50 -2.13
C ALA A 78 -4.60 -7.97 -1.93
N ASP A 79 -3.62 -8.89 -1.89
CA ASP A 79 -3.89 -10.33 -1.68
C ASP A 79 -4.63 -10.58 -0.37
N LEU A 80 -4.23 -9.91 0.72
CA LEU A 80 -4.91 -10.01 2.02
C LEU A 80 -6.35 -9.48 2.00
N THR A 81 -6.61 -8.45 1.20
CA THR A 81 -7.97 -7.90 1.04
C THR A 81 -8.82 -8.86 0.21
N GLU A 82 -8.25 -9.41 -0.86
CA GLU A 82 -8.91 -10.35 -1.76
C GLU A 82 -9.35 -11.62 -1.02
N ILE A 83 -8.48 -12.24 -0.21
CA ILE A 83 -8.87 -13.43 0.56
C ILE A 83 -10.03 -13.14 1.52
N CYS A 84 -10.10 -11.94 2.09
CA CYS A 84 -11.20 -11.56 2.98
C CYS A 84 -12.51 -11.40 2.21
N GLN A 85 -12.43 -10.82 1.00
CA GLN A 85 -13.58 -10.65 0.13
C GLN A 85 -14.13 -12.00 -0.35
N VAL A 86 -13.26 -12.88 -0.87
CA VAL A 86 -13.64 -14.23 -1.31
C VAL A 86 -14.22 -15.05 -0.15
N ALA A 87 -13.64 -14.95 1.05
CA ALA A 87 -14.19 -15.62 2.24
C ALA A 87 -15.61 -15.14 2.59
N CYS A 88 -15.93 -13.86 2.38
CA CYS A 88 -17.27 -13.33 2.60
C CYS A 88 -18.25 -13.79 1.51
N GLU A 89 -17.81 -13.95 0.27
CA GLU A 89 -18.64 -14.45 -0.84
C GLU A 89 -19.00 -15.93 -0.69
N LEU A 90 -18.16 -16.70 0.00
CA LEU A 90 -18.36 -18.14 0.24
C LEU A 90 -19.12 -18.46 1.54
N ALA A 91 -19.36 -17.46 2.40
CA ALA A 91 -20.02 -17.61 3.70
C ALA A 91 -21.55 -17.56 3.59
#